data_AF-A0A954ZMN9-F1
#
_entry.id   AF-A0A954ZMN9-F1
#
_cell.length_a   1.000
_cell.length_b   1.000
_cell.length_c   1.000
_cell.angle_alpha   90.00
_cell.angle_beta   90.00
_cell.angle_gamma   90.00
#
_symmetry.space_group_name_H-M   'P 1'
#
loop_
_entity.id
_entity.type
_entity.pdbx_description
1 polymer ?
#
loop_
_entity_poly.entity_id
_entity_poly.type
_entity_poly.pdbx_seq_one_letter_code
_entity_poly.pdbx_strand_id
1 'polypeptide(L)'
;NCTVCHASTRTQGVPGHLIRSVYPDPSGQPNFGAGTFSIDQRSPFSQRWGGWYVSGTHGRQRHMGNVVVGDREHPEQMEVNRGANITDLSTLFDTDPYLSPHSDIVALLVLEHQVQMHNYITRANFETRAAIHHDEIMNRALERPADYRSESAQRRIAKAAEDLVDYMLFVDEMPLKDPVAGTSTFASDFAARGPADGQGRSLRQLDLSTRLMRYPCSYLIYSTAFDGLPNESRELVYRGLWEVLHGDNNDSKFSHLSASDRQAILEILRETKASLPEYWK
;
A
#
# COMPACT_ATOMS: atom_id res chain seq x y z
N ASN A 1 6.25 -24.87 6.23
CA ASN A 1 5.77 -24.51 4.88
C ASN A 1 5.65 -22.99 4.80
N CYS A 2 6.47 -22.33 3.97
CA CYS A 2 6.50 -20.86 3.85
C CYS A 2 5.20 -20.26 3.27
N THR A 3 4.46 -21.01 2.45
CA THR A 3 3.25 -20.52 1.78
C THR A 3 2.08 -20.30 2.74
N VAL A 4 2.11 -20.95 3.91
CA VAL A 4 1.10 -20.76 4.97
C VAL A 4 1.02 -19.29 5.42
N CYS A 5 2.15 -18.57 5.43
CA CYS A 5 2.18 -17.15 5.80
C CYS A 5 2.29 -16.23 4.59
N HIS A 6 3.05 -16.63 3.57
CA HIS A 6 3.38 -15.77 2.43
C HIS A 6 2.48 -15.94 1.20
N ALA A 7 1.54 -16.89 1.19
CA ALA A 7 0.51 -17.03 0.16
C ALA A 7 -0.85 -17.26 0.82
N SER A 8 -1.29 -16.24 1.56
CA SER A 8 -2.52 -16.27 2.36
C SER A 8 -3.41 -15.07 2.03
N THR A 9 -4.58 -14.97 2.63
CA THR A 9 -5.45 -13.79 2.50
C THR A 9 -4.74 -12.48 2.90
N ARG A 10 -3.73 -12.55 3.78
CA ARG A 10 -2.92 -11.39 4.21
C ARG A 10 -2.04 -10.82 3.09
N THR A 11 -1.74 -11.64 2.09
CA THR A 11 -0.94 -11.30 0.91
C THR A 11 -1.80 -11.31 -0.35
N GLN A 12 -3.10 -11.03 -0.23
CA GLN A 12 -4.07 -11.05 -1.33
C GLN A 12 -4.24 -12.43 -2.01
N GLY A 13 -3.96 -13.52 -1.30
CA GLY A 13 -4.06 -14.89 -1.84
C GLY A 13 -2.93 -15.27 -2.79
N VAL A 14 -1.87 -14.45 -2.89
CA VAL A 14 -0.70 -14.71 -3.73
C VAL A 14 0.59 -14.69 -2.92
N PRO A 15 1.69 -15.29 -3.41
CA PRO A 15 3.02 -15.08 -2.84
C PRO A 15 3.33 -13.59 -2.70
N GLY A 16 3.52 -13.09 -1.48
CA GLY A 16 3.64 -11.66 -1.23
C GLY A 16 4.34 -11.26 0.05
N HIS A 17 4.45 -9.95 0.21
CA HIS A 17 5.08 -9.31 1.36
C HIS A 17 4.07 -9.10 2.49
N LEU A 18 4.57 -9.09 3.71
CA LEU A 18 3.75 -8.97 4.90
C LEU A 18 4.39 -7.99 5.87
N ILE A 19 3.57 -7.07 6.38
CA ILE A 19 3.89 -6.24 7.53
C ILE A 19 2.84 -6.49 8.60
N ARG A 20 3.29 -6.75 9.83
CA ARG A 20 2.42 -7.09 10.96
C ARG A 20 2.67 -6.18 12.12
N SER A 21 1.58 -5.85 12.79
CA SER A 21 1.57 -5.30 14.13
C SER A 21 1.09 -6.38 15.10
N VAL A 22 1.81 -6.55 16.20
CA VAL A 22 1.60 -7.62 17.18
C VAL A 22 1.56 -7.04 18.59
N TYR A 23 1.18 -7.86 19.56
CA TYR A 23 1.31 -7.56 20.98
C TYR A 23 2.60 -8.21 21.51
N PRO A 24 3.75 -7.52 21.53
CA PRO A 24 5.01 -8.11 21.96
C PRO A 24 5.09 -8.19 23.49
N ASP A 25 5.59 -9.29 24.04
CA ASP A 25 5.96 -9.34 25.45
C ASP A 25 7.36 -8.69 25.69
N PRO A 26 7.82 -8.54 26.95
CA PRO A 26 9.11 -7.91 27.25
C PRO A 26 10.33 -8.62 26.66
N SER A 27 10.20 -9.88 26.21
CA SER A 27 11.26 -10.59 25.48
C SER A 27 11.24 -10.33 23.97
N GLY A 28 10.31 -9.49 23.50
CA GLY A 28 10.08 -9.19 22.09
C GLY A 28 9.28 -10.27 21.36
N GLN A 29 8.79 -11.30 22.07
CA GLN A 29 8.01 -12.37 21.44
C GLN A 29 6.54 -11.95 21.27
N PRO A 30 5.93 -12.21 20.11
CA PRO A 30 4.52 -11.90 19.89
C PRO A 30 3.61 -12.80 20.73
N ASN A 31 2.67 -12.21 21.47
CA ASN A 31 1.55 -12.93 22.05
C ASN A 31 0.52 -13.24 20.94
N PHE A 32 0.66 -14.40 20.30
CA PHE A 32 -0.26 -14.81 19.22
C PHE A 32 -1.70 -15.05 19.70
N GLY A 33 -1.92 -15.35 20.98
CA GLY A 33 -3.25 -15.52 21.56
C GLY A 33 -4.06 -14.22 21.60
N ALA A 34 -3.37 -13.07 21.64
CA ALA A 34 -3.96 -11.73 21.58
C ALA A 34 -4.40 -11.31 20.17
N GLY A 35 -4.11 -12.13 19.15
CA GLY A 35 -4.28 -11.76 17.74
C GLY A 35 -3.14 -10.87 17.23
N THR A 36 -3.23 -10.53 15.94
CA THR A 36 -2.26 -9.66 15.25
C THR A 36 -2.94 -8.92 14.10
N PHE A 37 -2.43 -7.75 13.75
CA PHE A 37 -2.93 -6.95 12.63
C PHE A 37 -2.02 -7.07 11.42
N SER A 38 -2.60 -7.27 10.24
CA SER A 38 -1.93 -7.01 8.96
C SER A 38 -2.20 -5.56 8.61
N ILE A 39 -1.16 -4.74 8.56
CA ILE A 39 -1.31 -3.29 8.43
C ILE A 39 -0.99 -2.81 7.01
N ASP A 40 -1.78 -1.87 6.54
CA ASP A 40 -1.63 -1.12 5.29
C ASP A 40 -2.20 0.30 5.42
N GLN A 41 -2.35 1.03 4.29
CA GLN A 41 -2.86 2.40 4.25
C GLN A 41 -4.24 2.60 4.93
N ARG A 42 -5.08 1.57 4.99
CA ARG A 42 -6.44 1.60 5.55
C ARG A 42 -6.47 1.36 7.06
N SER A 43 -5.35 0.96 7.65
CA SER A 43 -5.31 0.56 9.06
C SER A 43 -5.50 1.76 9.98
N PRO A 44 -6.32 1.64 11.03
CA PRO A 44 -6.35 2.61 12.10
C PRO A 44 -4.95 2.79 12.70
N PHE A 45 -4.57 4.03 13.02
CA PHE A 45 -3.26 4.34 13.62
C PHE A 45 -3.00 3.52 14.90
N SER A 46 -4.06 3.26 15.68
CA SER A 46 -4.04 2.48 16.92
C SER A 46 -3.69 1.00 16.75
N GLN A 47 -3.72 0.48 15.54
CA GLN A 47 -3.36 -0.92 15.25
C GLN A 47 -1.96 -1.06 14.66
N ARG A 48 -1.22 0.05 14.47
CA ARG A 48 0.07 0.04 13.77
C ARG A 48 1.26 -0.21 14.72
N TRP A 49 2.28 -0.87 14.16
CA TRP A 49 3.66 -0.98 14.68
C TRP A 49 3.89 -1.66 16.02
N GLY A 50 2.95 -2.47 16.51
CA GLY A 50 3.19 -3.30 17.68
C GLY A 50 4.32 -4.31 17.41
N GLY A 51 5.33 -4.34 18.27
CA GLY A 51 6.57 -5.11 18.05
C GLY A 51 7.64 -4.38 17.24
N TRP A 52 7.44 -3.11 16.92
CA TRP A 52 8.40 -2.28 16.20
C TRP A 52 8.87 -1.12 17.07
N TYR A 53 10.12 -0.71 16.87
CA TYR A 53 10.56 0.62 17.25
C TYR A 53 10.08 1.63 16.20
N VAL A 54 9.69 2.82 16.64
CA VAL A 54 9.15 3.89 15.78
C VAL A 54 9.69 5.22 16.27
N SER A 55 10.34 5.98 15.39
CA SER A 55 10.83 7.33 15.68
C SER A 55 10.10 8.38 14.84
N GLY A 56 9.63 9.44 15.48
CA GLY A 56 8.89 10.54 14.86
C GLY A 56 7.76 11.06 15.74
N THR A 57 7.07 12.10 15.25
CA THR A 57 5.91 12.70 15.92
C THR A 57 4.63 12.46 15.13
N HIS A 58 3.51 12.36 15.83
CA HIS A 58 2.18 12.04 15.27
C HIS A 58 1.04 12.64 16.13
N GLY A 59 1.35 13.66 16.93
CA GLY A 59 0.40 14.39 17.76
C GLY A 59 -0.33 13.52 18.79
N ARG A 60 -1.67 13.58 18.77
CA ARG A 60 -2.54 12.90 19.75
C ARG A 60 -2.94 11.51 19.29
N GLN A 61 -2.68 11.16 18.04
CA GLN A 61 -2.86 9.79 17.54
C GLN A 61 -1.97 8.83 18.36
N ARG A 62 -2.37 7.56 18.46
CA ARG A 62 -1.60 6.53 19.18
C ARG A 62 -1.46 5.31 18.32
N HIS A 63 -0.32 4.64 18.46
CA HIS A 63 0.07 3.39 17.81
C HIS A 63 0.65 2.44 18.88
N MET A 64 0.92 1.20 18.52
CA MET A 64 1.40 0.14 19.43
C MET A 64 2.93 0.03 19.48
N GLY A 65 3.64 0.92 18.80
CA GLY A 65 5.10 0.90 18.70
C GLY A 65 5.78 1.38 19.98
N ASN A 66 7.04 1.00 20.15
CA ASN A 66 7.88 1.34 21.31
C ASN A 66 7.35 0.83 22.67
N VAL A 67 6.31 0.00 22.70
CA VAL A 67 5.74 -0.55 23.93
C VAL A 67 5.66 -2.07 23.88
N VAL A 68 5.68 -2.66 25.07
CA VAL A 68 5.50 -4.10 25.28
C VAL A 68 4.31 -4.35 26.22
N VAL A 69 3.72 -5.54 26.09
CA VAL A 69 2.64 -6.03 26.93
C VAL A 69 3.16 -6.34 28.33
N GLY A 70 2.65 -5.63 29.33
CA GLY A 70 2.93 -5.91 30.74
C GLY A 70 2.06 -7.02 31.32
N ASP A 71 0.78 -7.06 30.93
CA ASP A 71 -0.19 -8.07 31.34
C ASP A 71 -0.61 -8.93 30.14
N ARG A 72 -0.26 -10.22 30.18
CA ARG A 72 -0.57 -11.17 29.10
C ARG A 72 -2.07 -11.51 29.01
N GLU A 73 -2.83 -11.36 30.10
CA GLU A 73 -4.27 -11.60 30.11
C GLU A 73 -5.05 -10.43 29.49
N HIS A 74 -4.48 -9.22 29.54
CA HIS A 74 -5.07 -7.99 29.02
C HIS A 74 -4.11 -7.22 28.07
N PRO A 75 -3.68 -7.85 26.96
CA PRO A 75 -2.69 -7.28 26.04
C PRO A 75 -3.13 -5.97 25.38
N GLU A 76 -4.42 -5.70 25.30
CA GLU A 76 -5.00 -4.45 24.79
C GLU A 76 -4.78 -3.25 25.72
N GLN A 77 -4.45 -3.47 27.00
CA GLN A 77 -4.23 -2.43 28.00
C GLN A 77 -2.78 -1.90 28.03
N MET A 78 -2.04 -2.07 26.93
CA MET A 78 -0.69 -1.49 26.80
C MET A 78 -0.71 0.03 26.97
N GLU A 79 0.27 0.54 27.72
CA GLU A 79 0.48 1.98 27.95
C GLU A 79 1.07 2.69 26.73
N VAL A 80 0.32 2.74 25.62
CA VAL A 80 0.73 3.31 24.32
C VAL A 80 1.16 4.77 24.38
N ASN A 81 0.77 5.50 25.44
CA ASN A 81 1.24 6.86 25.68
C ASN A 81 2.76 6.93 25.93
N ARG A 82 3.35 5.88 26.52
CA ARG A 82 4.80 5.83 26.79
C ARG A 82 5.64 5.73 25.53
N GLY A 83 5.08 5.13 24.47
CA GLY A 83 5.75 4.95 23.19
C GLY A 83 5.51 6.05 22.17
N ALA A 84 4.68 7.05 22.49
CA ALA A 84 4.22 8.06 21.55
C ALA A 84 5.24 9.20 21.39
N ASN A 85 5.36 9.72 20.16
CA ASN A 85 6.19 10.88 19.82
C ASN A 85 7.67 10.76 20.24
N ILE A 86 8.23 9.54 20.25
CA ILE A 86 9.65 9.32 20.53
C ILE A 86 10.47 9.74 19.31
N THR A 87 11.41 10.66 19.48
CA THR A 87 12.30 11.12 18.38
C THR A 87 13.71 10.54 18.47
N ASP A 88 14.06 9.91 19.58
CA ASP A 88 15.38 9.34 19.86
C ASP A 88 15.25 7.93 20.44
N LEU A 89 15.59 6.93 19.63
CA LEU A 89 15.49 5.52 20.00
C LEU A 89 16.63 5.06 20.92
N SER A 90 17.70 5.84 21.08
CA SER A 90 18.78 5.51 22.01
C SER A 90 18.29 5.47 23.48
N THR A 91 17.16 6.11 23.74
CA THR A 91 16.46 6.06 25.03
C THR A 91 15.80 4.71 25.32
N LEU A 92 15.64 3.85 24.31
CA LEU A 92 15.01 2.54 24.41
C LEU A 92 16.01 1.38 24.31
N PHE A 93 17.05 1.52 23.47
CA PHE A 93 18.09 0.51 23.28
C PHE A 93 19.36 1.13 22.67
N ASP A 94 20.47 0.39 22.66
CA ASP A 94 21.71 0.82 22.01
C ASP A 94 21.57 0.83 20.47
N THR A 95 21.57 2.02 19.88
CA THR A 95 21.41 2.22 18.44
C THR A 95 22.70 2.10 17.64
N ASP A 96 23.87 2.13 18.29
CA ASP A 96 25.18 2.16 17.61
C ASP A 96 25.43 0.96 16.68
N PRO A 97 24.95 -0.26 16.96
CA PRO A 97 25.12 -1.40 16.06
C PRO A 97 24.33 -1.34 14.74
N TYR A 98 23.41 -0.37 14.57
CA TYR A 98 22.51 -0.31 13.42
C TYR A 98 22.96 0.75 12.40
N LEU A 99 22.62 0.54 11.12
CA LEU A 99 22.98 1.45 10.02
C LEU A 99 22.39 2.86 10.17
N SER A 100 21.33 2.99 10.96
CA SER A 100 20.68 4.25 11.28
C SER A 100 20.10 4.17 12.70
N PRO A 101 20.15 5.25 13.49
CA PRO A 101 19.50 5.31 14.81
C PRO A 101 17.98 5.53 14.70
N HIS A 102 17.41 5.54 13.49
CA HIS A 102 16.00 5.85 13.25
C HIS A 102 15.21 4.64 12.77
N SER A 103 13.94 4.58 13.18
CA SER A 103 12.90 3.74 12.57
C SER A 103 11.75 4.67 12.20
N ASP A 104 11.99 5.45 11.13
CA ASP A 104 11.24 6.65 10.81
C ASP A 104 9.76 6.36 10.53
N ILE A 105 8.87 7.05 11.26
CA ILE A 105 7.41 6.88 11.16
C ILE A 105 6.86 7.12 9.75
N VAL A 106 7.44 8.07 9.00
CA VAL A 106 7.03 8.35 7.62
C VAL A 106 7.49 7.22 6.69
N ALA A 107 8.70 6.69 6.93
CA ALA A 107 9.19 5.53 6.20
C ALA A 107 8.31 4.29 6.42
N LEU A 108 7.82 4.08 7.64
CA LEU A 108 6.91 2.98 7.96
C LEU A 108 5.56 3.14 7.26
N LEU A 109 4.95 4.34 7.27
CA LEU A 109 3.70 4.59 6.54
C LEU A 109 3.84 4.32 5.04
N VAL A 110 4.95 4.76 4.42
CA VAL A 110 5.24 4.49 3.01
C VAL A 110 5.48 2.99 2.77
N LEU A 111 6.22 2.31 3.65
CA LEU A 111 6.50 0.88 3.56
C LEU A 111 5.21 0.05 3.58
N GLU A 112 4.27 0.39 4.47
CA GLU A 112 2.97 -0.27 4.58
C GLU A 112 2.17 -0.18 3.28
N HIS A 113 2.09 1.03 2.70
CA HIS A 113 1.48 1.22 1.39
C HIS A 113 2.20 0.39 0.32
N GLN A 114 3.53 0.47 0.26
CA GLN A 114 4.35 -0.20 -0.75
C GLN A 114 4.18 -1.73 -0.72
N VAL A 115 4.16 -2.32 0.47
CA VAL A 115 4.00 -3.76 0.68
C VAL A 115 2.69 -4.25 0.07
N GLN A 116 1.56 -3.64 0.42
CA GLN A 116 0.28 -4.10 -0.11
C GLN A 116 0.06 -3.72 -1.56
N MET A 117 0.53 -2.57 -2.00
CA MET A 117 0.43 -2.18 -3.41
C MET A 117 1.16 -3.21 -4.31
N HIS A 118 2.35 -3.67 -3.90
CA HIS A 118 3.03 -4.75 -4.60
C HIS A 118 2.23 -6.07 -4.56
N ASN A 119 1.59 -6.41 -3.45
CA ASN A 119 0.74 -7.60 -3.40
C ASN A 119 -0.46 -7.50 -4.37
N TYR A 120 -1.09 -6.33 -4.51
CA TYR A 120 -2.16 -6.13 -5.50
C TYR A 120 -1.64 -6.21 -6.95
N ILE A 121 -0.47 -5.64 -7.24
CA ILE A 121 0.19 -5.79 -8.55
C ILE A 121 0.48 -7.28 -8.83
N THR A 122 1.04 -8.00 -7.86
CA THR A 122 1.30 -9.43 -7.98
C THR A 122 0.01 -10.22 -8.19
N ARG A 123 -1.06 -9.90 -7.47
CA ARG A 123 -2.37 -10.54 -7.64
C ARG A 123 -2.93 -10.32 -9.05
N ALA A 124 -2.91 -9.09 -9.55
CA ALA A 124 -3.35 -8.80 -10.92
C ALA A 124 -2.53 -9.58 -11.96
N ASN A 125 -1.21 -9.70 -11.76
CA ASN A 125 -0.34 -10.49 -12.61
C ASN A 125 -0.71 -12.00 -12.58
N PHE A 126 -0.79 -12.57 -11.37
CA PHE A 126 -1.07 -13.99 -11.16
C PHE A 126 -2.46 -14.41 -11.64
N GLU A 127 -3.50 -13.67 -11.27
CA GLU A 127 -4.88 -13.96 -11.67
C GLU A 127 -5.02 -13.94 -13.18
N THR A 128 -4.37 -12.98 -13.84
CA THR A 128 -4.43 -12.87 -15.31
C THR A 128 -3.74 -14.02 -15.98
N ARG A 129 -2.52 -14.37 -15.57
CA ARG A 129 -1.79 -15.50 -16.14
C ARG A 129 -2.52 -16.83 -15.89
N ALA A 130 -3.08 -17.01 -14.70
CA ALA A 130 -3.83 -18.20 -14.35
C ALA A 130 -5.15 -18.32 -15.13
N ALA A 131 -5.87 -17.20 -15.33
CA ALA A 131 -7.09 -17.16 -16.11
C ALA A 131 -6.82 -17.47 -17.60
N ILE A 132 -5.78 -16.85 -18.18
CA ILE A 132 -5.35 -17.11 -19.56
C ILE A 132 -4.97 -18.58 -19.74
N HIS A 133 -4.15 -19.12 -18.83
CA HIS A 133 -3.72 -20.50 -18.91
C HIS A 133 -4.89 -21.49 -18.79
N HIS A 134 -5.85 -21.20 -17.91
CA HIS A 134 -7.07 -22.01 -17.80
C HIS A 134 -7.86 -22.00 -19.12
N ASP A 135 -8.06 -20.81 -19.72
CA ASP A 135 -8.75 -20.68 -21.00
C ASP A 135 -8.00 -21.45 -22.10
N GLU A 136 -6.66 -21.40 -22.16
CA GLU A 136 -5.87 -22.18 -23.14
C GLU A 136 -6.09 -23.70 -23.03
N ILE A 137 -6.24 -24.23 -21.81
CA ILE A 137 -6.54 -25.65 -21.60
C ILE A 137 -7.97 -25.94 -22.06
N MET A 138 -8.94 -25.13 -21.62
CA MET A 138 -10.35 -25.33 -21.93
C MET A 138 -10.67 -25.12 -23.40
N ASN A 139 -10.00 -24.19 -24.07
CA ASN A 139 -10.17 -23.94 -25.50
C ASN A 139 -9.72 -25.15 -26.31
N ARG A 140 -8.62 -25.80 -25.93
CA ARG A 140 -8.19 -27.07 -26.55
C ARG A 140 -9.17 -28.21 -26.28
N ALA A 141 -9.66 -28.34 -25.05
CA ALA A 141 -10.59 -29.41 -24.69
C ALA A 141 -11.98 -29.27 -25.34
N LEU A 142 -12.41 -28.03 -25.62
CA LEU A 142 -13.74 -27.71 -26.15
C LEU A 142 -13.71 -27.24 -27.61
N GLU A 143 -12.56 -27.39 -28.30
CA GLU A 143 -12.36 -26.99 -29.70
C GLU A 143 -12.74 -25.53 -29.99
N ARG A 144 -12.40 -24.62 -29.07
CA ARG A 144 -12.62 -23.16 -29.21
C ARG A 144 -11.39 -22.47 -29.82
N PRO A 145 -11.55 -21.27 -30.42
CA PRO A 145 -10.42 -20.47 -30.87
C PRO A 145 -9.39 -20.23 -29.75
N ALA A 146 -8.09 -20.22 -30.08
CA ALA A 146 -7.01 -20.10 -29.11
C ALA A 146 -7.03 -18.75 -28.36
N ASP A 147 -7.51 -17.71 -29.01
CA ASP A 147 -7.69 -16.35 -28.50
C ASP A 147 -9.04 -16.13 -27.79
N TYR A 148 -9.91 -17.15 -27.76
CA TYR A 148 -11.17 -17.05 -27.03
C TYR A 148 -10.91 -16.84 -25.53
N ARG A 149 -11.54 -15.81 -24.97
CA ARG A 149 -11.53 -15.54 -23.52
C ARG A 149 -12.92 -15.81 -22.95
N SER A 150 -13.00 -16.70 -21.97
CA SER A 150 -14.26 -17.01 -21.30
C SER A 150 -14.73 -15.82 -20.45
N GLU A 151 -16.04 -15.67 -20.27
CA GLU A 151 -16.57 -14.63 -19.36
C GLU A 151 -16.02 -14.79 -17.93
N SER A 152 -15.77 -16.03 -17.50
CA SER A 152 -15.19 -16.32 -16.20
C SER A 152 -13.77 -15.76 -16.09
N ALA A 153 -12.93 -15.95 -17.12
CA ALA A 153 -11.60 -15.37 -17.16
C ALA A 153 -11.65 -13.84 -17.19
N GLN A 154 -12.52 -13.26 -18.03
CA GLN A 154 -12.70 -11.81 -18.10
C GLN A 154 -13.09 -11.21 -16.75
N ARG A 155 -14.08 -11.80 -16.05
CA ARG A 155 -14.50 -11.34 -14.71
C ARG A 155 -13.39 -11.41 -13.67
N ARG A 156 -12.58 -12.48 -13.67
CA ARG A 156 -11.45 -12.64 -12.75
C ARG A 156 -10.38 -11.57 -12.96
N ILE A 157 -10.01 -11.32 -14.22
CA ILE A 157 -9.03 -10.30 -14.59
C ILE A 157 -9.56 -8.92 -14.23
N ALA A 158 -10.81 -8.62 -14.58
CA ALA A 158 -11.46 -7.34 -14.28
C ALA A 158 -11.51 -7.08 -12.78
N LYS A 159 -11.87 -8.08 -11.96
CA LYS A 159 -11.92 -7.90 -10.51
C LYS A 159 -10.54 -7.62 -9.91
N ALA A 160 -9.50 -8.32 -10.36
CA ALA A 160 -8.14 -8.09 -9.89
C ALA A 160 -7.61 -6.70 -10.31
N ALA A 161 -7.99 -6.22 -11.50
CA ALA A 161 -7.68 -4.88 -11.98
C ALA A 161 -8.43 -3.79 -11.17
N GLU A 162 -9.73 -3.99 -10.89
CA GLU A 162 -10.53 -3.08 -10.06
C GLU A 162 -9.94 -2.94 -8.64
N ASP A 163 -9.65 -4.06 -7.98
CA ASP A 163 -9.06 -4.05 -6.63
C ASP A 163 -7.71 -3.32 -6.60
N LEU A 164 -6.93 -3.44 -7.69
CA LEU A 164 -5.67 -2.73 -7.85
C LEU A 164 -5.88 -1.22 -8.07
N VAL A 165 -6.88 -0.80 -8.85
CA VAL A 165 -7.24 0.62 -9.03
C VAL A 165 -7.69 1.23 -7.72
N ASP A 166 -8.57 0.55 -6.99
CA ASP A 166 -9.08 1.02 -5.70
C ASP A 166 -7.94 1.28 -4.71
N TYR A 167 -7.04 0.29 -4.57
CA TYR A 167 -5.90 0.44 -3.66
C TYR A 167 -4.89 1.49 -4.15
N MET A 168 -4.64 1.56 -5.46
CA MET A 168 -3.75 2.55 -6.09
C MET A 168 -4.22 3.98 -5.83
N LEU A 169 -5.53 4.21 -5.86
CA LEU A 169 -6.16 5.51 -5.63
C LEU A 169 -6.51 5.77 -4.17
N PHE A 170 -5.91 5.05 -3.22
CA PHE A 170 -6.06 5.30 -1.79
C PHE A 170 -7.51 5.19 -1.26
N VAL A 171 -8.33 4.35 -1.89
CA VAL A 171 -9.67 4.01 -1.36
C VAL A 171 -9.53 3.44 0.06
N ASP A 172 -10.38 3.94 0.95
CA ASP A 172 -10.42 3.65 2.38
C ASP A 172 -9.14 4.01 3.16
N GLU A 173 -8.27 4.88 2.64
CA GLU A 173 -7.12 5.38 3.40
C GLU A 173 -7.56 5.95 4.74
N MET A 174 -6.89 5.53 5.81
CA MET A 174 -7.17 6.05 7.14
C MET A 174 -6.66 7.50 7.25
N PRO A 175 -7.52 8.51 7.49
CA PRO A 175 -7.09 9.89 7.56
C PRO A 175 -6.14 10.13 8.74
N LEU A 176 -5.13 10.96 8.52
CA LEU A 176 -4.27 11.47 9.60
C LEU A 176 -5.02 12.54 10.37
N LYS A 177 -5.19 12.33 11.68
CA LYS A 177 -5.92 13.27 12.56
C LYS A 177 -5.04 14.36 13.17
N ASP A 178 -3.73 14.17 13.12
CA ASP A 178 -2.72 15.15 13.49
C ASP A 178 -1.51 14.99 12.54
N PRO A 179 -0.70 16.04 12.34
CA PRO A 179 0.47 15.96 11.49
C PRO A 179 1.47 14.89 11.94
N VAL A 180 2.09 14.23 10.98
CA VAL A 180 3.14 13.23 11.17
C VAL A 180 4.46 13.78 10.66
N ALA A 181 5.53 13.63 11.45
CA ALA A 181 6.88 14.01 11.04
C ALA A 181 7.89 12.93 11.40
N GLY A 182 8.75 12.60 10.43
CA GLY A 182 9.88 11.69 10.59
C GLY A 182 11.05 12.32 11.34
N THR A 183 12.06 11.52 11.63
CA THR A 183 13.31 11.93 12.30
C THR A 183 14.53 11.85 11.38
N SER A 184 14.36 11.39 10.14
CA SER A 184 15.42 11.20 9.16
C SER A 184 15.19 12.04 7.89
N THR A 185 16.11 11.97 6.93
CA THR A 185 15.96 12.58 5.60
C THR A 185 14.99 11.81 4.69
N PHE A 186 14.36 10.74 5.18
CA PHE A 186 13.53 9.87 4.35
C PHE A 186 12.48 10.63 3.53
N ALA A 187 11.73 11.56 4.16
CA ALA A 187 10.65 12.26 3.48
C ALA A 187 11.14 13.10 2.29
N SER A 188 12.25 13.83 2.45
CA SER A 188 12.86 14.62 1.38
C SER A 188 13.46 13.74 0.29
N ASP A 189 14.19 12.69 0.69
CA ASP A 189 14.84 11.77 -0.24
C ASP A 189 13.83 10.97 -1.04
N PHE A 190 12.71 10.59 -0.41
CA PHE A 190 11.61 9.89 -1.04
C PHE A 190 10.94 10.76 -2.09
N ALA A 191 10.57 12.00 -1.74
CA ALA A 191 9.89 12.92 -2.65
C ALA A 191 10.73 13.27 -3.89
N ALA A 192 12.06 13.30 -3.75
CA ALA A 192 13.00 13.64 -4.83
C ALA A 192 13.26 12.50 -5.85
N ARG A 193 12.87 11.25 -5.56
CA ARG A 193 13.20 10.06 -6.39
C ARG A 193 12.24 9.78 -7.55
N GLY A 194 11.18 10.57 -7.71
CA GLY A 194 10.13 10.32 -8.69
C GLY A 194 10.23 11.27 -9.87
N PRO A 195 9.63 10.94 -11.02
CA PRO A 195 9.44 11.94 -12.05
C PRO A 195 8.53 13.05 -11.51
N ALA A 196 8.80 14.27 -11.95
CA ALA A 196 7.95 15.42 -11.71
C ALA A 196 7.46 15.95 -13.05
N ASP A 197 6.24 16.47 -13.07
CA ASP A 197 5.71 17.16 -14.24
C ASP A 197 6.37 18.55 -14.42
N GLY A 198 6.00 19.28 -15.48
CA GLY A 198 6.52 20.61 -15.76
C GLY A 198 6.22 21.66 -14.67
N GLN A 199 5.30 21.36 -13.75
CA GLN A 199 4.95 22.20 -12.60
C GLN A 199 5.68 21.77 -11.31
N GLY A 200 6.53 20.74 -11.38
CA GLY A 200 7.27 20.21 -10.23
C GLY A 200 6.43 19.33 -9.30
N ARG A 201 5.25 18.87 -9.73
CA ARG A 201 4.37 17.98 -8.97
C ARG A 201 4.77 16.53 -9.21
N SER A 202 4.70 15.69 -8.19
CA SER A 202 5.05 14.27 -8.29
C SER A 202 4.15 13.40 -7.42
N LEU A 203 3.85 12.18 -7.89
CA LEU A 203 3.13 11.18 -7.09
C LEU A 203 3.90 10.69 -5.85
N ARG A 204 5.17 11.09 -5.70
CA ARG A 204 5.96 10.85 -4.47
C ARG A 204 5.88 11.99 -3.45
N GLN A 205 5.20 13.08 -3.76
CA GLN A 205 5.05 14.18 -2.80
C GLN A 205 4.12 13.74 -1.66
N LEU A 206 4.58 13.93 -0.43
CA LEU A 206 3.86 13.58 0.79
C LEU A 206 3.08 14.78 1.33
N ASP A 207 1.92 14.52 1.94
CA ASP A 207 1.12 15.53 2.64
C ASP A 207 1.39 15.51 4.16
N LEU A 208 1.31 14.32 4.76
CA LEU A 208 1.58 14.01 6.18
C LEU A 208 0.77 14.80 7.21
N SER A 209 -0.17 15.64 6.77
CA SER A 209 -1.02 16.45 7.65
C SER A 209 -2.41 15.83 7.78
N THR A 210 -2.94 15.34 6.66
CA THR A 210 -4.30 14.78 6.55
C THR A 210 -4.30 13.40 5.88
N ARG A 211 -3.29 13.10 5.05
CA ARG A 211 -3.13 11.85 4.30
C ARG A 211 -1.65 11.55 4.01
N LEU A 212 -1.35 10.38 3.46
CA LEU A 212 0.03 10.00 3.13
C LEU A 212 0.55 10.77 1.91
N MET A 213 -0.07 10.57 0.75
CA MET A 213 0.34 11.17 -0.51
C MET A 213 -0.42 12.47 -0.77
N ARG A 214 0.28 13.52 -1.22
CA ARG A 214 -0.34 14.79 -1.61
C ARG A 214 -1.33 14.61 -2.76
N TYR A 215 -0.98 13.78 -3.73
CA TYR A 215 -1.81 13.35 -4.84
C TYR A 215 -2.15 11.88 -4.60
N PRO A 216 -3.41 11.51 -4.26
CA PRO A 216 -3.78 10.14 -3.85
C PRO A 216 -3.80 9.15 -5.03
N CYS A 217 -2.62 8.88 -5.57
CA CYS A 217 -2.35 7.86 -6.58
C CYS A 217 -0.96 7.30 -6.32
N SER A 218 -0.85 5.97 -6.22
CA SER A 218 0.40 5.32 -5.85
C SER A 218 1.52 5.62 -6.84
N TYR A 219 2.67 6.07 -6.31
CA TYR A 219 3.91 6.20 -7.09
C TYR A 219 4.40 4.86 -7.68
N LEU A 220 3.87 3.71 -7.24
CA LEU A 220 4.26 2.40 -7.77
C LEU A 220 3.67 2.10 -9.15
N ILE A 221 2.85 2.99 -9.70
CA ILE A 221 2.55 2.98 -11.14
C ILE A 221 3.81 3.10 -12.01
N TYR A 222 4.89 3.70 -11.49
CA TYR A 222 6.20 3.78 -12.17
C TYR A 222 7.10 2.56 -11.90
N SER A 223 6.63 1.55 -11.17
CA SER A 223 7.45 0.38 -10.84
C SER A 223 7.59 -0.57 -12.03
N THR A 224 8.72 -1.26 -12.09
CA THR A 224 8.93 -2.36 -13.05
C THR A 224 7.90 -3.48 -12.88
N ALA A 225 7.40 -3.70 -11.66
CA ALA A 225 6.36 -4.68 -11.38
C ALA A 225 5.03 -4.30 -12.05
N PHE A 226 4.65 -3.02 -12.02
CA PHE A 226 3.46 -2.53 -12.70
C PHE A 226 3.62 -2.62 -14.23
N ASP A 227 4.78 -2.20 -14.74
CA ASP A 227 5.07 -2.26 -16.18
C ASP A 227 5.15 -3.69 -16.72
N GLY A 228 5.47 -4.66 -15.86
CA GLY A 228 5.47 -6.09 -16.16
C GLY A 228 4.10 -6.79 -16.08
N LEU A 229 3.01 -6.07 -15.82
CA LEU A 229 1.66 -6.66 -15.85
C LEU A 229 1.30 -7.17 -17.26
N PRO A 230 0.59 -8.31 -17.39
CA PRO A 230 0.01 -8.73 -18.66
C PRO A 230 -0.90 -7.65 -19.24
N ASN A 231 -0.90 -7.51 -20.56
CA ASN A 231 -1.62 -6.45 -21.28
C ASN A 231 -3.10 -6.39 -20.89
N GLU A 232 -3.76 -7.55 -20.76
CA GLU A 232 -5.18 -7.65 -20.42
C GLU A 232 -5.51 -6.98 -19.08
N SER A 233 -4.69 -7.23 -18.04
CA SER A 233 -4.87 -6.55 -16.75
C SER A 233 -4.44 -5.09 -16.78
N ARG A 234 -3.32 -4.79 -17.45
CA ARG A 234 -2.74 -3.44 -17.45
C ARG A 234 -3.67 -2.44 -18.15
N GLU A 235 -4.28 -2.84 -19.26
CA GLU A 235 -5.27 -2.04 -19.97
C GLU A 235 -6.50 -1.76 -19.10
N LEU A 236 -7.02 -2.77 -18.40
CA LEU A 236 -8.16 -2.57 -17.48
C LEU A 236 -7.81 -1.64 -16.32
N VAL A 237 -6.59 -1.71 -15.79
CA VAL A 237 -6.13 -0.77 -14.75
C VAL A 237 -6.03 0.64 -15.30
N TYR A 238 -5.41 0.85 -16.46
CA TYR A 238 -5.36 2.18 -17.08
C TYR A 238 -6.74 2.71 -17.44
N ARG A 239 -7.67 1.84 -17.85
CA ARG A 239 -9.06 2.22 -18.13
C ARG A 239 -9.78 2.66 -16.86
N GLY A 240 -9.69 1.88 -15.79
CA GLY A 240 -10.31 2.22 -14.50
C GLY A 240 -9.74 3.49 -13.90
N LEU A 241 -8.41 3.68 -13.94
CA LEU A 241 -7.79 4.94 -13.53
C LEU A 241 -8.29 6.12 -14.37
N TRP A 242 -8.38 5.97 -15.69
CA TRP A 242 -8.87 7.01 -16.58
C TRP A 242 -10.30 7.42 -16.25
N GLU A 243 -11.21 6.44 -16.13
CA GLU A 243 -12.63 6.66 -15.85
C GLU A 243 -12.83 7.37 -14.50
N VAL A 244 -12.08 6.97 -13.47
CA VAL A 244 -12.12 7.66 -12.18
C VAL A 244 -11.57 9.08 -12.33
N LEU A 245 -10.39 9.27 -12.91
CA LEU A 245 -9.76 10.59 -12.99
C LEU A 245 -10.50 11.56 -13.93
N HIS A 246 -11.23 11.07 -14.94
CA HIS A 246 -12.10 11.89 -15.81
C HIS A 246 -13.47 12.19 -15.18
N GLY A 247 -13.87 11.47 -14.13
CA GLY A 247 -15.19 11.60 -13.52
C GLY A 247 -16.29 10.81 -14.23
N ASP A 248 -15.94 9.90 -15.13
CA ASP A 248 -16.88 8.96 -15.76
C ASP A 248 -17.36 7.90 -14.74
N ASN A 249 -16.50 7.56 -13.78
CA ASN A 249 -16.84 6.70 -12.65
C ASN A 249 -17.13 7.54 -11.38
N ASN A 250 -18.41 7.56 -10.99
CA ASN A 250 -18.95 8.29 -9.85
C ASN A 250 -19.29 7.40 -8.65
N ASP A 251 -18.68 6.21 -8.54
CA ASP A 251 -18.82 5.38 -7.36
C ASP A 251 -18.39 6.16 -6.11
N SER A 252 -19.23 6.08 -5.07
CA SER A 252 -19.01 6.68 -3.75
C SER A 252 -17.65 6.36 -3.13
N LYS A 253 -17.03 5.21 -3.43
CA LYS A 253 -15.70 4.86 -2.89
C LYS A 253 -14.60 5.86 -3.30
N PHE A 254 -14.78 6.58 -4.42
CA PHE A 254 -13.86 7.60 -4.90
C PHE A 254 -14.21 9.02 -4.44
N SER A 255 -15.21 9.21 -3.56
CA SER A 255 -15.65 10.55 -3.11
C SER A 255 -14.58 11.32 -2.34
N HIS A 256 -13.56 10.63 -1.83
CA HIS A 256 -12.41 11.23 -1.15
C HIS A 256 -11.46 11.98 -2.12
N LEU A 257 -11.53 11.70 -3.43
CA LEU A 257 -10.77 12.41 -4.46
C LEU A 257 -11.52 13.67 -4.89
N SER A 258 -10.98 14.83 -4.53
CA SER A 258 -11.49 16.12 -5.01
C SER A 258 -11.31 16.28 -6.53
N ALA A 259 -12.06 17.20 -7.15
CA ALA A 259 -11.87 17.53 -8.56
C ALA A 259 -10.43 18.00 -8.87
N SER A 260 -9.81 18.74 -7.94
CA SER A 260 -8.41 19.15 -8.04
C SER A 260 -7.43 17.99 -7.90
N ASP A 261 -7.71 17.01 -7.04
CA ASP A 261 -6.87 15.79 -6.94
C ASP A 261 -6.90 15.03 -8.27
N ARG A 262 -8.09 14.81 -8.83
CA ARG A 262 -8.28 14.08 -10.09
C ARG A 262 -7.55 14.75 -11.24
N GLN A 263 -7.73 16.06 -11.40
CA GLN A 263 -7.05 16.85 -12.43
C GLN A 263 -5.53 16.80 -12.27
N ALA A 264 -5.01 16.98 -11.06
CA ALA A 264 -3.57 16.97 -10.82
C ALA A 264 -2.93 15.60 -11.11
N ILE A 265 -3.56 14.50 -10.66
CA ILE A 265 -3.06 13.14 -10.93
C ILE A 265 -3.03 12.87 -12.44
N LEU A 266 -4.09 13.26 -13.14
CA LEU A 266 -4.23 13.09 -14.58
C LEU A 266 -3.13 13.85 -15.36
N GLU A 267 -2.89 15.12 -15.01
CA GLU A 267 -1.83 15.94 -15.62
C GLU A 267 -0.44 15.35 -15.33
N ILE A 268 -0.17 14.98 -14.07
CA ILE A 268 1.11 14.37 -13.69
C ILE A 268 1.35 13.10 -14.52
N LEU A 269 0.37 12.19 -14.59
CA LEU A 269 0.51 10.95 -15.32
C LEU A 269 0.73 11.19 -16.82
N ARG A 270 -0.05 12.08 -17.45
CA ARG A 270 0.11 12.43 -18.87
C ARG A 270 1.52 12.89 -19.23
N GLU A 271 2.13 13.70 -18.37
CA GLU A 271 3.47 14.24 -18.62
C GLU A 271 4.59 13.25 -18.27
N THR A 272 4.39 12.37 -17.28
CA THR A 272 5.48 11.60 -16.68
C THR A 272 5.42 10.09 -16.90
N LYS A 273 4.27 9.52 -17.27
CA LYS A 273 4.12 8.07 -17.50
C LYS A 273 4.19 7.74 -18.99
N ALA A 274 5.34 7.25 -19.45
CA ALA A 274 5.61 6.98 -20.86
C ALA A 274 4.73 5.88 -21.50
N SER A 275 4.23 4.94 -20.69
CA SER A 275 3.49 3.75 -21.16
C SER A 275 1.97 3.93 -21.12
N LEU A 276 1.47 5.16 -21.08
CA LEU A 276 0.04 5.42 -21.11
C LEU A 276 -0.56 5.06 -22.47
N PRO A 277 -1.76 4.46 -22.50
CA PRO A 277 -2.50 4.22 -23.73
C PRO A 277 -2.84 5.49 -24.51
N GLU A 278 -3.20 5.35 -25.79
CA GLU A 278 -3.48 6.51 -26.67
C GLU A 278 -4.66 7.37 -26.19
N TYR A 279 -5.70 6.76 -25.63
CA TYR A 279 -6.84 7.50 -25.09
C TYR A 279 -6.49 8.35 -23.86
N TRP A 280 -5.28 8.22 -23.31
CA TRP A 280 -4.78 9.12 -22.27
C TRP A 280 -4.21 10.43 -22.82
N LYS A 281 -3.92 10.50 -24.12
CA LYS A 281 -3.24 11.63 -24.76
C LYS A 281 -4.19 12.74 -25.16
#